data_AF-X0SBH4-F1
#
_entry.id   AF-X0SBH4-F1
#
_cell.length_a   1.000
_cell.length_b   1.000
_cell.length_c   1.000
_cell.angle_alpha   90.00
_cell.angle_beta   90.00
_cell.angle_gamma   90.00
#
_symmetry.space_group_name_H-M   'P 1'
#
loop_
_entity.id
_entity.type
_entity.pdbx_description
1 polymer ?
#
loop_
_entity_poly.entity_id
_entity_poly.type
_entity_poly.pdbx_seq_one_letter_code
_entity_poly.pdbx_strand_id
1 'polypeptide(L)'
;MKKEGTIVALVIILIIVIVIMTGTLAFKNKCTGVKHKNYIYYDKVVVVSGFYKGRMGIVMKKSYLYSPNYCSVAAYIVKLDLPNTHKNIKINQDDLKLKIN
;
A
#
# COMPACT_ATOMS: atom_id res chain seq x y z
N MET A 1 1.33 -29.53 -46.30
CA MET A 1 1.45 -28.12 -45.85
C MET A 1 0.63 -27.79 -44.59
N LYS A 2 0.34 -28.74 -43.68
CA LYS A 2 -0.42 -28.46 -42.42
C LYS A 2 0.44 -28.30 -41.16
N LYS A 3 1.68 -28.80 -41.17
CA LYS A 3 2.55 -28.87 -39.97
C LYS A 3 3.17 -27.52 -39.55
N GLU A 4 3.46 -26.65 -40.52
CA GLU A 4 4.15 -25.38 -40.24
C GLU A 4 3.24 -24.36 -39.52
N GLY A 5 1.96 -24.28 -39.90
CA GLY A 5 0.99 -23.41 -39.22
C GLY A 5 0.72 -23.81 -37.76
N THR A 6 0.81 -25.10 -37.44
CA THR A 6 0.63 -25.60 -36.06
C THR A 6 1.81 -25.24 -35.17
N ILE A 7 3.04 -25.29 -35.70
CA ILE A 7 4.26 -24.93 -34.97
C ILE A 7 4.27 -23.42 -34.66
N VAL A 8 3.91 -22.58 -35.63
CA VAL A 8 3.84 -21.13 -35.45
C VAL A 8 2.81 -20.75 -34.39
N ALA A 9 1.63 -21.38 -34.39
CA ALA A 9 0.60 -21.14 -33.38
C ALA A 9 1.05 -21.53 -31.96
N LEU A 10 1.76 -22.66 -31.81
CA LEU A 10 2.32 -23.09 -30.52
C LEU A 10 3.36 -22.12 -29.97
N VAL A 11 4.22 -21.58 -30.84
CA VAL A 11 5.23 -20.58 -30.44
C VAL A 11 4.57 -19.28 -29.96
N ILE A 12 3.52 -18.82 -30.65
CA ILE A 12 2.78 -17.61 -30.25
C ILE A 12 2.10 -17.81 -28.88
N ILE A 13 1.45 -18.95 -28.66
CA ILE A 13 0.81 -19.28 -27.38
C ILE A 13 1.86 -19.31 -26.26
N LEU A 14 3.03 -19.91 -26.51
CA LEU A 14 4.10 -19.98 -25.52
C LEU A 14 4.60 -18.58 -25.14
N ILE A 15 4.79 -17.68 -26.10
CA ILE A 15 5.20 -16.30 -25.85
C ILE A 15 4.17 -15.55 -25.01
N ILE A 16 2.88 -15.69 -25.33
CA ILE A 16 1.79 -15.05 -24.56
C ILE A 16 1.81 -15.53 -23.11
N VAL A 17 1.96 -16.84 -22.89
CA VAL A 17 2.04 -17.42 -21.54
C VAL A 17 3.24 -16.88 -20.76
N ILE A 18 4.41 -16.76 -21.39
CA ILE A 18 5.60 -16.19 -20.75
C ILE A 18 5.38 -14.72 -20.36
N VAL A 19 4.75 -13.92 -21.23
CA VAL A 19 4.43 -12.51 -20.93
C VAL A 19 3.46 -12.39 -19.75
N ILE A 20 2.44 -13.26 -19.68
CA ILE A 20 1.49 -13.28 -18.56
C ILE A 20 2.17 -13.70 -17.25
N MET A 21 3.01 -14.75 -17.29
CA MET A 21 3.73 -15.22 -16.11
C MET A 21 4.74 -14.20 -15.58
N THR A 22 5.47 -13.52 -16.47
CA THR A 22 6.43 -12.48 -16.06
C THR A 22 5.74 -11.22 -15.53
N GLY A 23 4.63 -10.80 -16.14
CA GLY A 23 3.82 -9.68 -15.66
C GLY A 23 3.22 -9.92 -14.26
N THR A 24 2.71 -11.13 -14.01
CA THR A 24 2.14 -11.49 -12.69
C THR A 24 3.22 -11.61 -11.60
N LEU A 25 4.39 -12.16 -11.92
CA LEU A 25 5.50 -12.28 -10.96
C LEU A 25 6.08 -10.90 -10.58
N ALA A 26 6.22 -10.00 -11.56
CA ALA A 26 6.65 -8.62 -11.33
C ALA A 26 5.64 -7.83 -10.47
N PHE A 27 4.35 -8.10 -10.65
CA PHE A 27 3.29 -7.48 -9.85
C PHE A 27 3.31 -7.94 -8.39
N LYS A 28 3.47 -9.25 -8.16
CA LYS A 28 3.48 -9.84 -6.80
C LYS A 28 4.67 -9.33 -5.97
N ASN A 29 5.84 -9.14 -6.58
CA ASN A 29 7.03 -8.65 -5.89
C ASN A 29 6.97 -7.16 -5.49
N LYS A 30 6.09 -6.35 -6.08
CA LYS A 30 5.94 -4.93 -5.67
C LYS A 30 5.24 -4.76 -4.32
N CYS A 31 4.40 -5.71 -3.91
CA CYS A 31 3.62 -5.59 -2.68
C CYS A 31 4.30 -6.22 -1.43
N THR A 32 5.35 -7.02 -1.58
CA THR A 32 5.88 -7.90 -0.52
C THR A 32 7.11 -7.37 0.25
N GLY A 33 7.51 -6.11 0.03
CA GLY A 33 8.70 -5.52 0.65
C GLY A 33 8.46 -4.43 1.71
N VAL A 34 7.19 -4.07 2.00
CA VAL A 34 6.90 -2.90 2.84
C VAL A 34 6.94 -3.30 4.32
N LYS A 35 7.97 -2.83 5.04
CA LYS A 35 8.01 -2.97 6.50
C LYS A 35 6.80 -2.24 7.10
N HIS A 36 5.96 -2.99 7.80
CA HIS A 36 4.81 -2.41 8.49
C HIS A 36 5.25 -1.84 9.84
N LYS A 37 5.02 -0.55 10.06
CA LYS A 37 5.12 0.04 11.40
C LYS A 37 3.94 -0.49 12.22
N ASN A 38 4.19 -0.91 13.44
CA ASN A 38 3.15 -1.46 14.32
C ASN A 38 2.77 -0.44 15.39
N TYR A 39 1.92 0.52 15.03
CA TYR A 39 1.30 1.41 16.02
C TYR A 39 0.17 0.67 16.74
N ILE A 40 0.11 0.83 18.07
CA ILE A 40 -0.94 0.27 18.92
C ILE A 40 -2.06 1.28 19.15
N TYR A 41 -3.20 0.78 19.63
CA TYR A 41 -4.34 1.63 19.96
C TYR A 41 -3.95 2.65 21.03
N TYR A 42 -4.36 3.90 20.83
CA TYR A 42 -4.01 5.07 21.63
C TYR A 42 -2.57 5.56 21.57
N ASP A 43 -1.73 5.04 20.66
CA ASP A 43 -0.41 5.63 20.42
C ASP A 43 -0.52 7.11 20.02
N LYS A 44 0.31 7.94 20.66
CA LYS A 44 0.50 9.33 20.29
C LYS A 44 1.45 9.40 19.11
N VAL A 45 0.98 9.97 18.01
CA VAL A 45 1.74 10.10 16.77
C VAL A 45 1.78 11.55 16.30
N VAL A 46 2.82 11.88 15.55
CA VAL A 46 2.94 13.13 14.80
C VAL A 46 2.87 12.81 13.32
N VAL A 47 2.09 13.61 12.60
CA VAL A 47 2.04 13.55 11.13
C VAL A 47 3.29 14.24 10.57
N VAL A 48 4.10 13.55 9.77
CA VAL A 48 5.39 14.07 9.29
C VAL A 48 5.34 14.64 7.86
N SER A 49 4.24 14.43 7.14
CA SER A 49 4.07 14.78 5.73
C SER A 49 2.59 15.06 5.40
N GLY A 50 2.33 15.65 4.22
CA GLY A 50 0.99 15.96 3.74
C GLY A 50 0.32 17.16 4.45
N PHE A 51 -0.99 17.28 4.27
CA PHE A 51 -1.77 18.46 4.70
C PHE A 51 -1.77 18.71 6.21
N TYR A 52 -1.69 17.64 7.02
CA TYR A 52 -1.69 17.72 8.48
C TYR A 52 -0.29 17.66 9.08
N LYS A 53 0.77 17.89 8.30
CA LYS A 53 2.16 17.87 8.78
C LYS A 53 2.34 18.71 10.06
N GLY A 54 3.03 18.14 11.04
CA GLY A 54 3.28 18.73 12.36
C GLY A 54 2.12 18.57 13.35
N ARG A 55 0.94 18.11 12.92
CA ARG A 55 -0.18 17.87 13.84
C ARG A 55 0.03 16.59 14.62
N MET A 56 -0.37 16.65 15.89
CA MET A 56 -0.44 15.48 16.76
C MET A 56 -1.77 14.76 16.55
N GLY A 57 -1.78 13.47 16.86
CA GLY A 57 -2.99 12.69 16.90
C GLY A 57 -2.82 11.40 17.67
N ILE A 58 -3.93 10.70 17.83
CA ILE A 58 -4.03 9.45 18.57
C ILE A 58 -4.49 8.35 17.60
N VAL A 59 -3.77 7.22 17.59
CA VAL A 59 -4.11 6.07 16.76
C VAL A 59 -5.39 5.41 17.28
N MET A 60 -6.41 5.33 16.43
CA MET A 60 -7.72 4.76 16.76
C MET A 60 -7.92 3.35 16.21
N LYS A 61 -7.33 3.01 15.07
CA LYS A 61 -7.33 1.62 14.55
C LYS A 61 -6.39 1.49 13.37
N LYS A 62 -5.92 0.26 13.15
CA LYS A 62 -5.25 -0.14 11.92
C LYS A 62 -6.23 -0.10 10.74
N SER A 63 -5.73 0.28 9.58
CA SER A 63 -6.48 0.31 8.32
C SER A 63 -5.56 0.10 7.12
N TYR A 64 -6.12 0.22 5.92
CA TYR A 64 -5.38 0.10 4.67
C TYR A 64 -5.84 1.17 3.67
N LEU A 65 -4.89 1.74 2.93
CA LEU A 65 -5.15 2.59 1.78
C LEU A 65 -5.11 1.75 0.51
N TYR A 66 -6.03 2.03 -0.40
CA TYR A 66 -6.03 1.42 -1.72
C TYR A 66 -4.96 2.08 -2.57
N SER A 67 -4.04 1.29 -3.11
CA SER A 67 -3.07 1.74 -4.11
C SER A 67 -3.60 1.42 -5.52
N PRO A 68 -3.37 2.28 -6.53
CA PRO A 68 -3.66 1.97 -7.93
C PRO A 68 -3.04 0.65 -8.42
N ASN A 69 -1.97 0.20 -7.75
CA ASN A 69 -1.29 -1.06 -8.04
C ASN A 69 -1.88 -2.25 -7.25
N TYR A 70 -3.14 -2.18 -6.79
CA TYR A 70 -3.85 -3.20 -5.99
C TYR A 70 -3.14 -3.69 -4.72
N CYS A 71 -2.05 -3.06 -4.28
CA CYS A 71 -1.42 -3.35 -3.00
C CYS A 71 -2.18 -2.63 -1.88
N SER A 72 -2.53 -3.36 -0.82
CA SER A 72 -3.01 -2.77 0.44
C SER A 72 -1.85 -2.07 1.16
N VAL A 73 -1.84 -0.74 1.13
CA VAL A 73 -0.81 0.05 1.84
C VAL A 73 -1.26 0.19 3.29
N ALA A 74 -0.40 -0.18 4.24
CA ALA A 74 -0.75 -0.08 5.65
C ALA A 74 -0.98 1.39 6.06
N ALA A 75 -2.09 1.60 6.74
CA ALA A 75 -2.57 2.92 7.12
C ALA A 75 -3.19 2.85 8.51
N TYR A 76 -3.48 4.01 9.08
CA TYR A 76 -4.10 4.11 10.38
C TYR A 76 -5.21 5.15 10.34
N ILE A 77 -6.26 4.91 11.11
CA ILE A 77 -7.21 5.96 11.46
C ILE A 77 -6.65 6.69 12.67
N VAL A 78 -6.38 7.98 12.51
CA VAL A 78 -5.82 8.85 13.53
C VAL A 78 -6.82 9.94 13.87
N LYS A 79 -7.15 10.09 15.14
CA LYS A 79 -7.90 11.23 15.66
C LYS A 79 -6.94 12.37 15.88
N LEU A 80 -7.04 13.43 15.07
CA LEU A 80 -6.16 14.59 15.18
C LEU A 80 -6.50 15.42 16.41
N ASP A 81 -5.46 15.98 17.02
CA ASP A 81 -5.56 16.97 18.08
C ASP A 81 -5.68 18.36 17.45
N LEU A 82 -6.93 18.77 17.19
CA LEU A 82 -7.27 20.07 16.61
C LEU A 82 -8.17 20.83 17.59
N PRO A 83 -7.94 22.16 17.78
CA PRO A 83 -8.84 22.99 18.57
C PRO A 83 -10.27 22.88 18.02
N ASN A 84 -11.23 22.58 18.90
CA ASN A 84 -12.66 22.55 18.60
C ASN A 84 -13.10 21.58 17.48
N THR A 85 -12.23 20.63 17.07
CA THR A 85 -12.57 19.69 16.00
C THR A 85 -12.08 18.28 16.32
N HIS A 86 -13.00 17.32 16.39
CA HIS A 86 -12.65 15.90 16.45
C HIS A 86 -12.60 15.30 15.06
N LYS A 87 -11.47 15.50 14.36
CA LYS A 87 -11.30 14.99 12.99
C LYS A 87 -10.54 13.66 13.00
N ASN A 88 -11.20 12.62 12.49
CA ASN A 88 -10.55 11.36 12.18
C ASN A 88 -10.06 11.39 10.74
N ILE A 89 -8.78 11.06 10.53
CA ILE A 89 -8.20 10.95 9.20
C ILE A 89 -7.68 9.53 8.99
N LYS A 90 -7.73 9.07 7.74
CA LYS A 90 -7.01 7.88 7.29
C LYS A 90 -5.69 8.33 6.69
N ILE A 91 -4.59 7.82 7.22
CA ILE A 91 -3.25 8.28 6.86
C ILE A 91 -2.29 7.09 6.69
N ASN A 92 -1.36 7.19 5.76
CA ASN A 92 -0.34 6.18 5.53
C ASN A 92 0.55 6.06 6.78
N GLN A 93 0.95 4.84 7.14
CA GLN A 93 1.89 4.58 8.24
C GLN A 93 3.24 5.32 8.08
N ASP A 94 3.65 5.58 6.83
CA ASP A 94 4.92 6.24 6.53
C ASP A 94 4.89 7.73 6.86
N ASP A 95 3.70 8.31 6.81
CA ASP A 95 3.42 9.71 7.14
C ASP A 95 3.22 9.93 8.65
N LEU A 96 3.41 8.88 9.46
CA LEU A 96 3.35 8.92 10.91
C LEU A 96 4.72 8.67 11.55
N LYS A 97 4.92 9.27 12.73
CA LYS A 97 6.03 8.99 13.64
C LYS A 97 5.50 8.93 15.07
N LEU A 98 5.96 7.96 15.87
CA LEU A 98 5.67 7.91 17.30
C LEU A 98 6.18 9.17 17.98
N LYS A 99 5.35 9.75 18.85
CA LYS A 99 5.77 10.80 19.77
C LYS A 99 6.37 10.15 21.02
N ILE A 100 7.69 10.15 21.11
CA ILE A 100 8.43 9.77 22.32
C ILE A 100 8.53 11.05 23.16
N ASN A 101 8.04 10.99 24.39
CA ASN A 101 8.16 12.09 25.35
C ASN A 101 9.61 12.20 25.87
#